data_AF-A0A8S8ZBG5-F1
#
_entry.id   AF-A0A8S8ZBG5-F1
#
_cell.length_a   1.000
_cell.length_b   1.000
_cell.length_c   1.000
_cell.angle_alpha   90.00
_cell.angle_beta   90.00
_cell.angle_gamma   90.00
#
_symmetry.space_group_name_H-M   'P 1'
#
loop_
_entity.id
_entity.type
_entity.pdbx_description
1 polymer ?
#
loop_
_entity_poly.entity_id
_entity_poly.type
_entity_poly.pdbx_seq_one_letter_code
_entity_poly.pdbx_strand_id
1 'polypeptide(L)' 'MIIALTPYVLGSKNTVSLFEGMSFPELKTKLPLKLKNVQKSGNEIILNYKI' A
#
# COMPACT_ATOMS: atom_id res chain seq x y z
N MET A 1 -3.95 7.77 4.45
CA MET A 1 -3.91 6.31 4.18
C MET A 1 -2.89 5.67 5.11
N ILE A 2 -3.24 4.55 5.75
CA ILE A 2 -2.34 3.81 6.65
C ILE A 2 -2.23 2.39 6.09
N ILE A 3 -1.02 1.88 5.90
CA ILE A 3 -0.74 0.53 5.37
C ILE A 3 0.10 -0.23 6.39
N ALA A 4 -0.31 -1.45 6.74
CA ALA A 4 0.51 -2.39 7.50
C ALA A 4 1.12 -3.43 6.55
N LEU A 5 2.44 -3.59 6.61
CA LEU A 5 3.18 -4.57 5.82
C LEU A 5 3.70 -5.67 6.73
N THR A 6 3.32 -6.91 6.43
CA THR A 6 3.83 -8.11 7.12
C THR A 6 4.94 -8.77 6.29
N PRO A 7 5.97 -9.37 6.90
CA PRO A 7 7.10 -9.99 6.19
C PRO A 7 6.77 -11.38 5.65
N TYR A 8 5.70 -11.50 4.84
CA TYR A 8 5.41 -12.70 4.05
C TYR A 8 4.90 -12.31 2.67
N VAL A 9 5.00 -13.26 1.74
CA VAL A 9 4.51 -13.11 0.36
C VAL A 9 3.40 -14.13 0.15
N LEU A 10 2.19 -13.65 -0.16
CA LEU A 10 1.07 -14.54 -0.45
C LEU A 10 1.14 -15.09 -1.88
N GLY A 11 1.35 -14.20 -2.86
CA GLY A 11 1.56 -14.50 -4.28
C GLY A 11 0.48 -15.35 -4.94
N SER A 12 -0.36 -14.76 -5.82
CA SER A 12 -1.11 -15.49 -6.84
C SER A 12 -1.83 -14.51 -7.74
N LYS A 13 -2.14 -14.90 -8.97
CA LYS A 13 -2.90 -14.06 -9.93
C LYS A 13 -4.30 -13.73 -9.42
N ASN A 14 -4.87 -14.58 -8.56
CA ASN A 14 -6.25 -14.48 -8.10
C ASN A 14 -6.36 -13.98 -6.65
N THR A 15 -5.29 -13.44 -6.06
CA THR A 15 -5.33 -12.90 -4.70
C THR A 15 -5.84 -11.47 -4.70
N VAL A 16 -6.55 -11.09 -3.63
CA VAL A 16 -6.97 -9.71 -3.41
C VAL A 16 -5.76 -8.82 -3.14
N SER A 17 -5.65 -7.74 -3.91
CA SER A 17 -4.65 -6.69 -3.77
C SER A 17 -5.16 -5.53 -2.92
N LEU A 18 -4.25 -4.64 -2.50
CA LEU A 18 -4.60 -3.43 -1.73
C LEU A 18 -5.58 -2.49 -2.47
N PHE A 19 -5.50 -2.49 -3.81
CA PHE A 19 -6.41 -1.77 -4.67
C PHE A 19 -6.96 -2.74 -5.72
N GLU A 20 -8.29 -2.91 -5.73
CA GLU A 20 -9.02 -3.71 -6.71
C GLU A 20 -9.98 -2.81 -7.49
N GLY A 21 -10.21 -3.11 -8.77
CA GLY A 21 -11.17 -2.39 -9.61
C GLY A 21 -10.77 -0.96 -10.03
N MET A 22 -9.71 -0.37 -9.48
CA MET A 22 -9.14 0.89 -9.96
C MET A 22 -8.00 0.63 -10.94
N SER A 23 -8.15 1.08 -12.19
CA SER A 23 -7.05 1.19 -13.14
C SER A 23 -6.55 2.64 -13.16
N PHE A 24 -5.24 2.84 -12.97
CA PHE A 24 -4.58 4.13 -13.23
C PHE A 24 -3.90 4.03 -14.60
N PRO A 25 -4.63 4.28 -15.71
CA PRO A 25 -4.10 4.12 -17.07
C PRO A 25 -2.90 5.04 -17.35
N GLU A 26 -2.76 6.13 -16.58
CA GLU A 26 -1.65 7.07 -16.70
C GLU A 26 -0.96 7.30 -15.36
N LEU A 27 0.37 7.50 -15.40
CA LEU A 27 1.16 7.89 -14.22
C LEU A 27 0.68 9.21 -13.59
N LYS A 28 -0.01 10.06 -14.36
CA LYS A 28 -0.53 11.37 -13.94
C LYS A 28 -1.87 11.31 -13.21
N THR A 29 -2.62 10.22 -13.33
CA THR A 29 -3.88 10.02 -12.59
C THR A 29 -3.68 9.35 -11.24
N LYS A 30 -2.43 9.08 -10.84
CA LYS A 30 -2.09 8.50 -9.55
C LYS A 30 -2.48 9.43 -8.40
N LEU A 31 -3.01 8.85 -7.33
CA LEU A 31 -3.23 9.54 -6.05
C LEU A 31 -1.88 10.06 -5.52
N PRO A 32 -1.70 11.39 -5.35
CA PRO A 32 -0.45 11.96 -4.88
C PRO A 32 -0.27 11.70 -3.38
N LEU A 33 0.35 10.58 -3.04
CA LEU A 33 0.56 10.18 -1.65
C LEU A 33 1.88 10.74 -1.12
N LYS A 34 1.82 11.48 -0.02
CA LYS A 34 3.03 11.94 0.71
C LYS A 34 3.25 11.09 1.95
N LEU A 35 4.33 10.31 1.98
CA LEU A 35 4.74 9.58 3.18
C LEU A 35 5.01 10.55 4.33
N LYS A 36 4.41 10.28 5.49
CA LYS A 36 4.51 11.11 6.69
C LYS A 36 5.28 10.44 7.81
N ASN A 37 5.07 9.15 7.98
CA ASN A 37 5.69 8.40 9.05
C ASN A 37 5.88 6.94 8.65
N VAL A 38 6.96 6.34 9.16
CA VAL A 38 7.29 4.92 9.06
C VAL A 38 7.60 4.43 10.46
N GLN A 39 6.94 3.37 10.90
CA GLN A 39 7.16 2.80 12.22
C GLN A 39 7.13 1.28 12.17
N LYS A 40 7.95 0.64 12.99
CA LYS A 40 7.90 -0.81 13.21
C LYS A 40 6.93 -1.11 14.35
N SER A 41 6.05 -2.09 14.15
CA SER A 41 5.11 -2.58 15.17
C SER A 41 5.18 -4.10 15.20
N GLY A 42 5.89 -4.65 16.20
CA GLY A 42 6.18 -6.09 16.23
C GLY A 42 6.94 -6.54 14.97
N ASN A 43 6.37 -7.48 14.22
CA ASN A 43 6.93 -7.96 12.95
C ASN A 43 6.48 -7.16 11.72
N GLU A 44 5.62 -6.16 11.90
CA GLU A 44 5.06 -5.39 10.80
C GLU A 44 5.74 -4.02 10.65
N ILE A 45 5.61 -3.46 9.45
CA ILE A 45 5.96 -2.07 9.14
C ILE A 45 4.68 -1.30 8.85
N ILE A 46 4.42 -0.24 9.61
CA ILE A 46 3.27 0.64 9.41
C ILE A 46 3.73 1.90 8.65
N LEU A 47 3.09 2.15 7.51
CA LEU A 47 3.32 3.29 6.64
C LEU A 47 2.14 4.25 6.70
N ASN A 48 2.39 5.51 7.06
CA ASN A 48 1.37 6.54 7.13
C ASN A 48 1.55 7.56 6.00
N TYR A 49 0.56 7.69 5.14
CA TYR A 49 0.53 8.63 4.01
C TYR A 49 -0.55 9.69 4.21
N LYS A 50 -0.20 10.94 3.89
CA LYS A 50 -1.16 12.00 3.62
C LYS A 50 -1.66 11.87 2.18
N ILE A 51 -2.98 11.93 2.03
CA ILE A 51 -3.67 12.06 0.74
C ILE A 51 -3.78 13.55 0.41
#